data_AF-A0A376EZ83-F1
#
_entry.id   AF-A0A376EZ83-F1
#
_cell.length_a   1.000
_cell.length_b   1.000
_cell.length_c   1.000
_cell.angle_alpha   90.00
_cell.angle_beta   90.00
_cell.angle_gamma   90.00
#
_symmetry.space_group_name_H-M   'P 1'
#
loop_
_entity.id
_entity.type
_entity.pdbx_description
1 polymer ?
#
loop_
_entity_poly.entity_id
_entity_poly.type
_entity_poly.pdbx_seq_one_letter_code
_entity_poly.pdbx_strand_id
1 'polypeptide(L)'
;MSGLGNVSGALGQSVPAFNALSESMPEAISLARATSDAATYVQQAQSSLSGVDGSNIAASLDAVSGQLNSASTTFTRMSPGLSTMAARILARSV
;
A
#
# COMPACT_ATOMS: atom_id res chain seq x y z
N MET A 1 -1.62 17.53 -1.76
CA MET A 1 -0.40 16.69 -1.58
C MET A 1 -0.34 15.99 -0.23
N SER A 2 -0.83 16.60 0.87
CA SER A 2 -0.75 16.02 2.23
C SER A 2 -1.48 14.66 2.39
N GLY A 3 -2.52 14.40 1.61
CA GLY A 3 -3.26 13.12 1.66
C GLY A 3 -2.41 11.92 1.25
N LEU A 4 -1.70 11.98 0.13
CA LEU A 4 -0.84 10.89 -0.34
C LEU A 4 0.39 10.70 0.55
N GLY A 5 0.95 11.80 1.08
CA GLY A 5 2.01 11.74 2.08
C GLY A 5 1.57 11.00 3.35
N ASN A 6 0.36 11.29 3.85
CA ASN A 6 -0.18 10.59 5.01
C ASN A 6 -0.43 9.10 4.73
N VAL A 7 -0.94 8.76 3.54
CA VAL A 7 -1.20 7.36 3.15
C VAL A 7 0.11 6.57 3.03
N SER A 8 1.11 7.11 2.34
CA SER A 8 2.41 6.42 2.24
C SER A 8 3.12 6.28 3.59
N GLY A 9 3.02 7.29 4.45
CA GLY A 9 3.52 7.22 5.82
C GLY A 9 2.82 6.15 6.65
N ALA A 10 1.49 6.10 6.61
CA ALA A 10 0.71 5.08 7.32
C ALA A 10 1.04 3.66 6.81
N LEU A 11 1.14 3.48 5.49
CA LEU A 11 1.51 2.20 4.88
C LEU A 11 2.93 1.78 5.31
N GLY A 12 3.89 2.71 5.30
CA GLY A 12 5.25 2.45 5.79
C GLY A 12 5.27 2.02 7.26
N GLN A 13 4.43 2.63 8.10
CA GLN A 13 4.30 2.27 9.52
C GLN A 13 3.59 0.92 9.75
N SER A 14 2.77 0.47 8.80
CA SER A 14 2.12 -0.85 8.88
C SER A 14 3.07 -2.01 8.55
N VAL A 15 4.16 -1.78 7.81
CA VAL A 15 5.12 -2.84 7.44
C VAL A 15 5.73 -3.55 8.66
N PRO A 16 6.23 -2.84 9.70
CA PRO A 16 6.68 -3.48 10.94
C PRO A 16 5.62 -4.36 11.61
N ALA A 17 4.35 -3.93 11.61
CA ALA A 17 3.26 -4.70 12.20
C ALA A 17 3.01 -6.02 11.45
N PHE A 18 3.07 -5.99 10.11
CA PHE A 18 2.97 -7.20 9.30
C PHE A 18 4.20 -8.11 9.44
N ASN A 19 5.40 -7.55 9.59
CA ASN A 19 6.60 -8.33 9.88
C ASN A 19 6.50 -9.03 11.25
N ALA A 20 6.01 -8.36 12.29
CA ALA A 20 5.78 -8.98 13.60
C ALA A 20 4.72 -10.09 13.53
N LEU A 21 3.63 -9.87 12.77
CA LEU A 21 2.63 -10.90 12.53
C LEU A 21 3.19 -12.10 11.75
N SER A 22 4.22 -11.90 10.94
CA SER A 22 4.82 -12.96 10.13
C SER A 22 5.48 -14.06 10.94
N GLU A 23 5.91 -13.76 12.16
CA GLU A 23 6.44 -14.74 13.11
C GLU A 23 5.38 -15.80 13.48
N SER A 24 4.10 -15.43 13.44
CA SER A 24 2.96 -16.32 13.72
C SER A 24 2.16 -16.72 12.47
N MET A 25 2.27 -15.95 11.39
CA MET A 25 1.49 -16.10 10.15
C MET A 25 2.38 -15.83 8.94
N PRO A 26 2.99 -16.86 8.31
CA PRO A 26 3.93 -16.68 7.20
C PRO A 26 3.39 -15.83 6.04
N GLU A 27 2.09 -15.95 5.76
CA GLU A 27 1.34 -15.12 4.80
C GLU A 27 1.47 -13.60 5.02
N ALA A 28 1.76 -13.15 6.24
CA ALA A 28 1.96 -11.74 6.57
C ALA A 28 3.27 -11.15 5.97
N ILE A 29 4.26 -11.98 5.62
CA ILE A 29 5.46 -11.50 4.88
C ILE A 29 5.08 -11.03 3.47
N SER A 30 4.21 -11.76 2.79
CA SER A 30 3.72 -11.34 1.48
C SER A 30 2.89 -10.06 1.58
N LEU A 31 2.18 -9.91 2.69
CA LEU A 31 1.44 -8.69 3.02
C LEU A 31 2.37 -7.51 3.28
N ALA A 32 3.41 -7.68 4.10
CA ALA A 32 4.41 -6.65 4.42
C ALA A 32 5.11 -6.14 3.15
N ARG A 33 5.52 -7.05 2.25
CA ARG A 33 6.11 -6.69 0.96
C ARG A 33 5.16 -5.89 0.09
N ALA A 34 3.93 -6.38 -0.05
CA ALA A 34 2.93 -5.74 -0.89
C ALA A 34 2.47 -4.37 -0.33
N THR A 35 2.43 -4.20 0.99
CA THR A 35 2.25 -2.89 1.63
C THR A 35 3.42 -1.94 1.35
N SER A 36 4.66 -2.44 1.34
CA SER A 36 5.84 -1.65 0.98
C SER A 36 5.81 -1.19 -0.47
N ASP A 37 5.40 -2.07 -1.40
CA ASP A 37 5.20 -1.72 -2.81
C ASP A 37 4.11 -0.65 -2.96
N ALA A 38 2.97 -0.81 -2.27
CA ALA A 38 1.89 0.16 -2.27
C ALA A 38 2.33 1.54 -1.72
N ALA A 39 3.10 1.55 -0.62
CA ALA A 39 3.67 2.79 -0.08
C ALA A 39 4.57 3.49 -1.10
N THR A 40 5.39 2.71 -1.81
CA THR A 40 6.28 3.22 -2.87
C THR A 40 5.48 3.86 -4.01
N TYR A 41 4.43 3.19 -4.52
CA TYR A 41 3.59 3.77 -5.57
C TYR A 41 2.92 5.09 -5.14
N VAL A 42 2.45 5.17 -3.89
CA VAL A 42 1.84 6.39 -3.35
C VAL A 42 2.88 7.51 -3.19
N GLN A 43 4.12 7.21 -2.79
CA GLN A 43 5.21 8.19 -2.74
C GLN A 43 5.59 8.70 -4.13
N GLN A 44 5.60 7.81 -5.12
CA GLN A 44 5.86 8.20 -6.50
C GLN A 44 4.73 9.09 -7.04
N ALA A 45 3.47 8.79 -6.73
CA ALA A 45 2.33 9.66 -7.04
C ALA A 45 2.43 11.04 -6.40
N GLN A 46 2.87 11.10 -5.14
CA GLN A 46 3.14 12.38 -4.48
C GLN A 46 4.26 13.15 -5.20
N SER A 47 5.32 12.48 -5.62
CA SER A 47 6.46 13.07 -6.32
C SER A 47 6.07 13.57 -7.71
N SER A 48 5.22 12.85 -8.43
CA SER A 48 4.62 13.29 -9.70
C SER A 48 3.81 14.57 -9.52
N LEU A 49 3.08 14.71 -8.40
CA LEU A 49 2.27 15.90 -8.10
C LEU A 49 3.06 17.09 -7.56
N SER A 50 4.22 16.88 -6.94
CA SER A 50 5.00 17.98 -6.37
C SER A 50 5.66 18.87 -7.43
N GLY A 51 5.90 18.33 -8.62
CA GLY A 51 6.43 19.05 -9.79
C GLY A 51 5.36 19.56 -10.77
N VAL A 52 4.08 19.55 -10.39
CA VAL A 52 2.98 19.95 -11.29
C VAL A 52 2.95 21.46 -11.53
N ASP A 53 2.85 21.83 -12.79
CA ASP A 53 2.55 23.17 -13.29
C ASP A 53 1.39 23.13 -14.30
N GLY A 54 0.99 24.30 -14.81
CA GLY A 54 -0.12 24.41 -15.77
C GLY A 54 0.12 23.69 -17.11
N SER A 55 1.37 23.41 -17.46
CA SER A 55 1.77 22.78 -18.72
C SER A 55 1.88 21.25 -18.65
N ASN A 56 2.08 20.68 -17.45
CA ASN A 56 2.32 19.24 -17.26
C ASN A 56 1.24 18.53 -16.44
N ILE A 57 0.17 19.23 -16.05
CA ILE A 57 -0.87 18.70 -15.15
C ILE A 57 -1.53 17.42 -15.70
N ALA A 58 -1.80 17.36 -17.00
CA ALA A 58 -2.42 16.18 -17.62
C ALA A 58 -1.51 14.95 -17.54
N ALA A 59 -0.22 15.10 -17.87
CA ALA A 59 0.76 14.02 -17.80
C ALA A 59 1.01 13.56 -16.36
N SER A 60 1.01 14.51 -15.41
CA SER A 60 1.21 14.20 -14.00
C SER A 60 0.02 13.47 -13.39
N LEU A 61 -1.21 13.84 -13.78
CA LEU A 61 -2.43 13.13 -13.38
C LEU A 61 -2.47 11.72 -13.98
N ASP A 62 -2.03 11.54 -15.23
CA ASP A 62 -1.90 10.23 -15.86
C ASP A 62 -0.90 9.34 -15.10
N ALA A 63 0.28 9.86 -14.77
CA ALA A 63 1.29 9.17 -13.98
C ALA A 63 0.76 8.75 -12.59
N VAL A 64 0.09 9.67 -11.89
CA VAL A 64 -0.56 9.41 -10.59
C VAL A 64 -1.61 8.32 -10.72
N SER A 65 -2.42 8.36 -11.78
CA SER A 65 -3.45 7.36 -12.02
C SER A 65 -2.84 5.96 -12.23
N GLY A 66 -1.73 5.85 -12.98
CA GLY A 66 -1.02 4.60 -13.19
C GLY A 66 -0.39 4.05 -11.90
N GLN A 67 0.17 4.94 -11.07
CA GLN A 67 0.75 4.57 -9.78
C GLN A 67 -0.32 4.10 -8.79
N LEU A 68 -1.45 4.80 -8.69
CA LEU A 68 -2.57 4.40 -7.84
C LEU A 68 -3.23 3.12 -8.34
N ASN A 69 -3.32 2.90 -9.64
CA ASN A 69 -3.81 1.64 -10.21
C ASN A 69 -2.89 0.46 -9.85
N SER A 70 -1.57 0.67 -9.86
CA SER A 70 -0.59 -0.34 -9.43
C SER A 70 -0.75 -0.67 -7.95
N ALA A 71 -0.89 0.35 -7.08
CA ALA A 71 -1.19 0.15 -5.67
C ALA A 71 -2.50 -0.62 -5.46
N SER A 72 -3.57 -0.25 -6.18
CA SER A 72 -4.87 -0.92 -6.12
C SER A 72 -4.79 -2.39 -6.55
N THR A 73 -4.04 -2.69 -7.60
CA THR A 73 -3.79 -4.06 -8.06
C THR A 73 -3.06 -4.87 -6.99
N THR A 74 -2.05 -4.29 -6.35
CA THR A 74 -1.32 -4.92 -5.25
C THR A 74 -2.26 -5.23 -4.07
N PHE A 75 -3.08 -4.26 -3.64
CA PHE A 75 -4.07 -4.50 -2.58
C PHE A 75 -5.10 -5.57 -2.95
N THR A 76 -5.60 -5.57 -4.19
CA THR A 76 -6.55 -6.57 -4.67
C THR A 76 -5.96 -7.98 -4.60
N ARG A 77 -4.67 -8.14 -4.92
CA ARG A 77 -3.95 -9.41 -4.79
C ARG A 77 -3.76 -9.85 -3.34
N MET A 78 -3.71 -8.90 -2.40
CA MET A 78 -3.56 -9.16 -0.97
C MET A 78 -4.86 -9.54 -0.27
N SER A 79 -6.02 -9.11 -0.78
CA SER A 79 -7.34 -9.34 -0.16
C SER A 79 -7.59 -10.79 0.30
N PRO A 80 -7.24 -11.84 -0.47
CA PRO A 80 -7.39 -13.22 -0.01
C PRO A 80 -6.54 -13.53 1.22
N GLY A 81 -5.27 -13.09 1.23
CA GLY A 81 -4.35 -13.30 2.34
C GLY A 81 -4.80 -12.56 3.61
N LEU A 82 -5.30 -11.33 3.48
CA LEU A 82 -5.92 -10.58 4.58
C LEU A 82 -7.13 -11.33 5.16
N SER A 83 -7.98 -11.88 4.29
CA SER A 83 -9.16 -12.64 4.70
C SER A 83 -8.77 -13.93 5.45
N THR A 84 -7.75 -14.65 4.97
CA THR A 84 -7.21 -15.82 5.68
C THR A 84 -6.61 -15.45 7.04
N MET A 85 -5.85 -14.36 7.12
CA MET A 85 -5.30 -13.89 8.39
C MET A 85 -6.41 -13.50 9.37
N ALA A 86 -7.41 -12.75 8.91
CA ALA A 86 -8.57 -12.39 9.73
C ALA A 86 -9.31 -13.64 10.24
N ALA A 87 -9.53 -14.63 9.38
CA ALA A 87 -10.14 -15.90 9.77
C ALA A 87 -9.33 -16.64 10.83
N ARG A 88 -7.99 -16.67 10.71
CA ARG A 88 -7.10 -17.29 11.72
C ARG A 88 -7.09 -16.54 13.05
N ILE A 89 -7.15 -15.21 13.02
CA ILE A 89 -7.27 -14.40 14.24
C ILE A 89 -8.59 -14.71 14.95
N LEU A 90 -9.70 -14.72 14.21
CA LEU A 90 -11.02 -15.05 14.75
C LEU A 90 -11.07 -16.49 15.30
N ALA A 91 -10.50 -17.45 14.59
CA ALA A 91 -10.42 -18.84 15.02
C ALA A 91 -9.53 -19.07 16.25
N ARG A 92 -8.60 -18.16 16.56
CA ARG A 92 -7.77 -18.20 17.77
C ARG A 92 -8.42 -17.45 18.96
N SER A 93 -9.44 -16.64 18.70
CA SER A 93 -10.21 -15.91 19.70
C SER A 93 -11.34 -16.73 20.34
N VAL A 94 -11.59 -17.94 19.84
CA VAL A 94 -12.59 -18.90 20.36
C VAL A 94 -11.94 -20.01 21.18
#